data_AF-A0A1I0RCF9-F1
#
_entry.id   AF-A0A1I0RCF9-F1
#
_cell.length_a   1.000
_cell.length_b   1.000
_cell.length_c   1.000
_cell.angle_alpha   90.00
_cell.angle_beta   90.00
_cell.angle_gamma   90.00
#
_symmetry.space_group_name_H-M   'P 1'
#
loop_
_entity.id
_entity.type
_entity.pdbx_description
1 polymer ?
#
loop_
_entity_poly.entity_id
_entity_poly.type
_entity_poly.pdbx_seq_one_letter_code
_entity_poly.pdbx_strand_id
1 'polypeptide(L)'
;MEKGKIKSIKDLDNIKKLLLDLPEFKYQKELTEKLDAKKDDFTYETMLEIVLWKTNRFPEINNDLIVKINELRKGYDEGLSDYILIKLLDSKGFDLPMASTFLRFINPDYFQIIDQRVYRTIYGENLKMPFSKPKKIELYKKYLVDLKKICANYEIPFSKSDRILYLLDKHPEVNKEQKIKY
;
A
#
# COMPACT_ATOMS: atom_id res chain seq x y z
N MET A 1 -10.05 -24.33 16.54
CA MET A 1 -9.73 -23.04 15.91
C MET A 1 -10.51 -21.95 16.62
N GLU A 2 -9.85 -21.00 17.27
CA GLU A 2 -10.52 -19.86 17.91
C GLU A 2 -11.21 -19.00 16.86
N LYS A 3 -12.55 -18.94 16.90
CA LYS A 3 -13.32 -18.01 16.09
C LYS A 3 -12.96 -16.59 16.53
N GLY A 4 -12.38 -15.79 15.63
CA GLY A 4 -12.17 -14.35 15.85
C GLY A 4 -10.71 -13.87 15.89
N LYS A 5 -9.71 -14.75 15.91
CA LYS A 5 -8.30 -14.34 15.80
C LYS A 5 -7.98 -13.92 14.36
N ILE A 6 -7.32 -12.78 14.20
CA ILE A 6 -6.80 -12.34 12.90
C ILE A 6 -5.55 -13.17 12.57
N LYS A 7 -5.51 -13.77 11.38
CA LYS A 7 -4.39 -14.59 10.93
C LYS A 7 -3.37 -13.73 10.19
N SER A 8 -2.11 -13.85 10.59
CA SER A 8 -0.98 -13.39 9.78
C SER A 8 -0.56 -14.47 8.79
N ILE A 9 0.24 -14.09 7.80
CA ILE A 9 0.85 -15.01 6.84
C ILE A 9 1.73 -16.08 7.52
N LYS A 10 2.28 -15.78 8.70
CA LYS A 10 3.10 -16.70 9.49
C LYS A 10 2.28 -17.78 10.18
N ASP A 11 0.97 -17.56 10.35
CA ASP A 11 0.05 -18.52 10.96
C ASP A 11 -0.54 -19.49 9.92
N LEU A 12 -0.12 -19.42 8.64
CA LEU A 12 -0.69 -20.19 7.53
C LEU A 12 0.27 -21.30 7.07
N ASP A 13 0.06 -22.52 7.57
CA ASP A 13 0.86 -23.69 7.19
C ASP A 13 0.75 -24.04 5.69
N ASN A 14 -0.37 -23.68 5.05
CA ASN A 14 -0.66 -23.93 3.64
C ASN A 14 -0.42 -22.71 2.73
N ILE A 15 0.40 -21.73 3.16
CA ILE A 15 0.57 -20.45 2.46
C ILE A 15 0.94 -20.59 0.97
N LYS A 16 1.84 -21.51 0.61
CA LYS A 16 2.24 -21.70 -0.80
C LYS A 16 1.05 -22.07 -1.69
N LYS A 17 0.17 -22.96 -1.19
CA LYS A 17 -1.07 -23.33 -1.90
C LYS A 17 -2.01 -22.13 -2.01
N LEU A 18 -2.21 -21.40 -0.91
CA LEU A 18 -3.09 -20.24 -0.90
C LEU A 18 -2.63 -19.16 -1.88
N LEU A 19 -1.34 -18.87 -1.95
CA LEU A 19 -0.77 -17.88 -2.88
C LEU A 19 -0.98 -18.28 -4.35
N LEU A 20 -0.91 -19.58 -4.67
CA LEU A 20 -1.15 -20.10 -6.02
C LEU A 20 -2.64 -20.07 -6.42
N ASP A 21 -3.54 -20.15 -5.44
CA ASP A 21 -4.99 -20.17 -5.64
C ASP A 21 -5.64 -18.78 -5.58
N LEU A 22 -4.84 -17.71 -5.41
CA LEU A 22 -5.38 -16.36 -5.39
C LEU A 22 -5.96 -15.98 -6.76
N PRO A 23 -7.16 -15.38 -6.79
CA PRO A 23 -7.73 -14.89 -8.04
C PRO A 23 -6.96 -13.66 -8.55
N GLU A 24 -7.21 -13.26 -9.79
CA GLU A 24 -6.71 -12.00 -10.34
C GLU A 24 -7.20 -10.79 -9.50
N PHE A 25 -6.32 -9.81 -9.28
CA PHE A 25 -6.68 -8.56 -8.62
C PHE A 25 -7.54 -7.68 -9.55
N LYS A 26 -8.80 -7.43 -9.16
CA LYS A 26 -9.80 -6.72 -10.00
C LYS A 26 -10.32 -5.41 -9.41
N TYR A 27 -9.71 -4.89 -8.34
CA TYR A 27 -10.14 -3.63 -7.76
C TYR A 27 -9.83 -2.48 -8.72
N GLN A 28 -10.86 -1.74 -9.16
CA GLN A 28 -10.73 -0.67 -10.17
C GLN A 28 -9.85 -1.09 -11.36
N LYS A 29 -10.18 -2.22 -12.01
CA LYS A 29 -9.32 -2.89 -13.00
C LYS A 29 -8.76 -1.93 -14.06
N GLU A 30 -9.63 -1.22 -14.77
CA GLU A 30 -9.24 -0.29 -15.85
C GLU A 30 -8.31 0.83 -15.36
N LEU A 31 -8.63 1.44 -14.21
CA LEU A 31 -7.81 2.51 -13.64
C LEU A 31 -6.47 1.99 -13.11
N THR A 32 -6.46 0.78 -12.55
CA THR A 32 -5.25 0.10 -12.09
C THR A 32 -4.30 -0.16 -13.24
N GLU A 33 -4.81 -0.71 -14.34
CA GLU A 33 -4.05 -0.97 -15.56
C GLU A 33 -3.49 0.32 -16.16
N LYS A 34 -4.32 1.38 -16.24
CA LYS A 34 -3.90 2.70 -16.69
C LYS A 34 -2.73 3.26 -15.86
N LEU A 35 -2.87 3.25 -14.53
CA LEU A 35 -1.85 3.80 -13.63
C LEU A 35 -0.57 2.96 -13.62
N ASP A 36 -0.66 1.63 -13.71
CA ASP A 36 0.51 0.74 -13.77
C ASP A 36 1.28 0.86 -15.09
N ALA A 37 0.57 1.09 -16.19
CA ALA A 37 1.17 1.27 -17.50
C ALA A 37 1.84 2.65 -17.66
N LYS A 38 1.59 3.59 -16.75
CA LYS A 38 2.01 4.99 -16.90
C LYS A 38 3.53 5.16 -16.81
N LYS A 39 4.15 5.61 -17.91
CA LYS A 39 5.61 5.85 -18.02
C LYS A 39 5.98 7.32 -18.19
N ASP A 40 5.09 8.12 -18.75
CA ASP A 40 5.22 9.57 -18.86
C ASP A 40 5.03 10.26 -17.51
N ASP A 41 5.45 11.52 -17.40
CA ASP A 41 5.34 12.33 -16.19
C ASP A 41 3.90 12.35 -15.64
N PHE A 42 3.80 12.33 -14.32
CA PHE A 42 2.54 12.50 -13.62
C PHE A 42 2.10 13.94 -13.75
N THR A 43 0.84 14.12 -14.11
CA THR A 43 0.15 15.41 -14.17
C THR A 43 -0.80 15.56 -13.00
N TYR A 44 -1.45 16.72 -12.87
CA TYR A 44 -2.50 16.91 -11.87
C TYR A 44 -3.65 15.89 -12.05
N GLU A 45 -4.03 15.59 -13.29
CA GLU A 45 -5.03 14.58 -13.62
C GLU A 45 -4.60 13.19 -13.14
N THR A 46 -3.31 12.86 -13.28
CA THR A 46 -2.77 11.60 -12.76
C THR A 46 -2.89 11.53 -11.23
N MET A 47 -2.67 12.65 -10.55
CA MET A 47 -2.84 12.71 -9.10
C MET A 47 -4.30 12.45 -8.71
N LEU A 48 -5.26 13.06 -9.43
CA LEU A 48 -6.69 12.82 -9.22
C LEU A 48 -7.07 11.36 -9.45
N GLU A 49 -6.51 10.72 -10.48
CA GLU A 49 -6.70 9.30 -10.77
C GLU A 49 -6.19 8.40 -9.63
N ILE A 50 -5.02 8.70 -9.06
CA ILE A 50 -4.51 7.97 -7.89
C ILE A 50 -5.43 8.15 -6.68
N VAL A 51 -5.93 9.36 -6.44
CA VAL A 51 -6.90 9.58 -5.36
C VAL A 51 -8.16 8.77 -5.61
N LEU A 52 -8.78 8.90 -6.79
CA LEU A 52 -9.96 8.15 -7.19
C LEU A 52 -9.77 6.64 -7.00
N TRP A 53 -8.58 6.13 -7.33
CA TRP A 53 -8.21 4.73 -7.14
C TRP A 53 -8.35 4.31 -5.67
N LYS A 54 -7.99 5.15 -4.69
CA LYS A 54 -8.05 4.79 -3.27
C LYS A 54 -9.34 5.23 -2.57
N THR A 55 -9.82 6.44 -2.86
CA THR A 55 -10.99 7.08 -2.25
C THR A 55 -11.62 8.11 -3.19
N ASN A 56 -12.92 8.33 -3.11
CA ASN A 56 -13.58 9.43 -3.81
C ASN A 56 -13.44 10.78 -3.04
N ARG A 57 -12.21 11.30 -2.90
CA ARG A 57 -11.91 12.57 -2.21
C ARG A 57 -11.22 13.54 -3.18
N PHE A 58 -11.37 14.84 -2.93
CA PHE A 58 -10.66 15.87 -3.69
C PHE A 58 -9.36 16.27 -2.96
N PRO A 59 -8.19 16.09 -3.56
CA PRO A 59 -6.93 16.40 -2.90
C PRO A 59 -6.47 17.85 -3.11
N GLU A 60 -5.84 18.43 -2.10
CA GLU A 60 -5.04 19.65 -2.25
C GLU A 60 -3.61 19.24 -2.59
N ILE A 61 -3.28 19.23 -3.90
CA ILE A 61 -1.94 18.93 -4.43
C ILE A 61 -1.45 20.13 -5.22
N ASN A 62 -0.28 20.64 -4.84
CA ASN A 62 0.35 21.77 -5.52
C ASN A 62 1.32 21.29 -6.62
N ASN A 63 1.67 22.19 -7.54
CA ASN A 63 2.57 21.88 -8.65
C ASN A 63 3.99 21.52 -8.20
N ASP A 64 4.49 22.09 -7.10
CA ASP A 64 5.81 21.74 -6.53
C ASP A 64 5.90 20.26 -6.18
N LEU A 65 4.88 19.71 -5.53
CA LEU A 65 4.82 18.29 -5.19
C LEU A 65 4.80 17.40 -6.43
N ILE A 66 4.11 17.81 -7.50
CA ILE A 66 4.09 17.06 -8.77
C ILE A 66 5.48 17.03 -9.40
N VAL A 67 6.21 18.15 -9.40
CA VAL A 67 7.60 18.20 -9.90
C VAL A 67 8.49 17.23 -9.11
N LYS A 68 8.42 17.27 -7.77
CA LYS A 68 9.18 16.34 -6.90
C LYS A 68 8.81 14.89 -7.09
N ILE A 69 7.53 14.60 -7.29
CA ILE A 69 7.06 13.25 -7.64
C ILE A 69 7.69 12.77 -8.95
N ASN A 70 7.72 13.61 -9.99
CA ASN A 70 8.33 13.24 -11.27
C ASN A 70 9.85 13.10 -11.19
N GLU A 71 10.52 13.86 -10.32
CA GLU A 71 11.94 13.63 -9.98
C GLU A 71 12.13 12.22 -9.39
N LEU A 72 11.33 11.83 -8.39
CA LEU A 72 11.42 10.51 -7.75
C LEU A 72 11.08 9.34 -8.69
N ARG A 73 10.24 9.56 -9.71
CA ARG A 73 9.92 8.55 -10.72
C ARG A 73 11.09 8.21 -11.65
N LYS A 74 12.05 9.13 -11.80
CA LYS A 74 13.24 8.93 -12.64
C LYS A 74 14.32 8.11 -11.94
N GLY A 75 14.31 8.07 -10.61
CA GLY A 75 15.23 7.28 -9.80
C GLY A 75 14.88 7.37 -8.32
N TYR A 76 15.10 6.27 -7.60
CA TYR A 76 14.85 6.24 -6.17
C TYR A 76 15.83 7.14 -5.41
N ASP A 77 15.29 8.03 -4.59
CA ASP A 77 16.03 8.87 -3.65
C ASP A 77 15.28 8.85 -2.31
N GLU A 78 15.97 8.43 -1.24
CA GLU A 78 15.35 8.28 0.08
C GLU A 78 14.91 9.64 0.66
N GLY A 79 15.75 10.67 0.57
CA GLY A 79 15.46 11.99 1.13
C GLY A 79 14.27 12.67 0.43
N LEU A 80 14.21 12.55 -0.89
CA LEU A 80 13.10 13.02 -1.70
C LEU A 80 11.82 12.22 -1.40
N SER A 81 11.93 10.91 -1.18
CA SER A 81 10.79 10.09 -0.78
C SER A 81 10.21 10.49 0.58
N ASP A 82 11.07 10.79 1.55
CA ASP A 82 10.67 11.27 2.87
C ASP A 82 10.00 12.66 2.77
N TYR A 83 10.59 13.56 1.97
CA TYR A 83 9.99 14.87 1.70
C TYR A 83 8.58 14.74 1.10
N ILE A 84 8.42 13.91 0.07
CA ILE A 84 7.13 13.66 -0.59
C ILE A 84 6.13 13.06 0.41
N LEU A 85 6.53 12.07 1.21
CA LEU A 85 5.68 11.47 2.23
C LEU A 85 5.20 12.51 3.26
N ILE A 86 6.10 13.38 3.74
CA ILE A 86 5.75 14.46 4.67
C ILE A 86 4.73 15.40 4.03
N LYS A 87 4.97 15.84 2.79
CA LYS A 87 4.04 16.74 2.07
C LYS A 87 2.68 16.10 1.83
N LEU A 88 2.64 14.81 1.46
CA LEU A 88 1.39 14.07 1.31
C LEU A 88 0.64 13.96 2.66
N LEU A 89 1.33 13.76 3.77
CA LEU A 89 0.71 13.73 5.11
C LEU A 89 0.27 15.12 5.63
N ASP A 90 0.82 16.20 5.06
CA ASP A 90 0.39 17.58 5.33
C ASP A 90 -0.87 17.96 4.54
N SER A 91 -1.14 17.30 3.42
CA SER A 91 -2.34 17.54 2.61
C SER A 91 -3.62 17.14 3.35
N LYS A 92 -4.63 18.01 3.29
CA LYS A 92 -5.93 17.76 3.92
C LYS A 92 -6.57 16.50 3.37
N GLY A 93 -7.07 15.65 4.26
CA GLY A 93 -7.76 14.41 3.90
C GLY A 93 -6.84 13.24 3.57
N PHE A 94 -5.52 13.42 3.68
CA PHE A 94 -4.52 12.38 3.50
C PHE A 94 -4.10 11.84 4.86
N ASP A 95 -4.11 10.52 4.95
CA ASP A 95 -3.40 9.79 5.99
C ASP A 95 -2.52 8.74 5.31
N LEU A 96 -1.76 7.99 6.09
CA LEU A 96 -0.74 7.07 5.61
C LEU A 96 -1.24 6.06 4.55
N PRO A 97 -2.48 5.51 4.59
CA PRO A 97 -2.99 4.68 3.52
C PRO A 97 -3.14 5.39 2.18
N MET A 98 -3.45 6.68 2.17
CA MET A 98 -3.51 7.48 0.95
C MET A 98 -2.09 7.84 0.49
N ALA A 99 -1.25 8.34 1.38
CA ALA A 99 0.13 8.72 1.04
C ALA A 99 0.96 7.55 0.50
N SER A 100 0.83 6.35 1.11
CA SER A 100 1.48 5.14 0.60
C SER A 100 0.92 4.66 -0.74
N THR A 101 -0.34 4.97 -1.06
CA THR A 101 -0.91 4.69 -2.40
C THR A 101 -0.20 5.52 -3.47
N PHE A 102 0.03 6.81 -3.22
CA PHE A 102 0.82 7.65 -4.12
C PHE A 102 2.22 7.09 -4.32
N LEU A 103 2.94 6.82 -3.22
CA LEU A 103 4.29 6.27 -3.29
C LEU A 103 4.33 4.94 -4.07
N ARG A 104 3.34 4.06 -3.90
CA ARG A 104 3.24 2.80 -4.63
C ARG A 104 3.10 3.01 -6.14
N PHE A 105 2.31 3.99 -6.59
CA PHE A 105 2.20 4.28 -8.03
C PHE A 105 3.40 5.06 -8.58
N ILE A 106 4.11 5.80 -7.72
CA ILE A 106 5.37 6.47 -8.09
C ILE A 106 6.45 5.44 -8.39
N ASN A 107 6.69 4.49 -7.48
CA ASN A 107 7.68 3.46 -7.67
C ASN A 107 7.31 2.17 -6.89
N PRO A 108 6.65 1.19 -7.54
CA PRO A 108 6.20 -0.01 -6.87
C PRO A 108 7.35 -0.91 -6.39
N ASP A 109 8.56 -0.78 -6.96
CA ASP A 109 9.70 -1.59 -6.55
C ASP A 109 10.28 -1.17 -5.18
N TYR A 110 9.92 0.02 -4.70
CA TYR A 110 10.38 0.56 -3.42
C TYR A 110 9.26 0.78 -2.41
N PHE A 111 8.04 1.05 -2.88
CA PHE A 111 6.92 1.42 -2.04
C PHE A 111 5.71 0.52 -2.30
N GLN A 112 4.98 0.23 -1.23
CA GLN A 112 3.77 -0.58 -1.26
C GLN A 112 2.75 0.01 -0.29
N ILE A 113 1.47 -0.19 -0.58
CA ILE A 113 0.38 0.42 0.18
C ILE A 113 0.33 -0.18 1.58
N ILE A 114 0.25 0.64 2.61
CA ILE A 114 -0.10 0.20 3.97
C ILE A 114 -1.57 0.52 4.24
N ASP A 115 -2.37 -0.51 4.50
CA ASP A 115 -3.74 -0.34 5.00
C ASP A 115 -4.09 -1.45 5.98
N GLN A 116 -5.32 -1.42 6.51
CA GLN A 116 -5.78 -2.37 7.52
C GLN A 116 -5.58 -3.83 7.09
N ARG A 117 -5.83 -4.16 5.82
CA ARG A 117 -5.83 -5.54 5.32
C ARG A 117 -4.40 -6.02 5.16
N VAL A 118 -3.57 -5.23 4.48
CA VAL A 118 -2.18 -5.63 4.27
C VAL A 118 -1.42 -5.71 5.60
N TYR A 119 -1.65 -4.74 6.49
CA TYR A 119 -1.03 -4.74 7.82
C TYR A 119 -1.42 -5.98 8.63
N ARG A 120 -2.70 -6.33 8.68
CA ARG A 120 -3.16 -7.47 9.49
C ARG A 120 -2.68 -8.81 8.95
N THR A 121 -2.49 -8.93 7.64
CA THR A 121 -1.86 -10.12 7.04
C THR A 121 -0.39 -10.24 7.41
N ILE A 122 0.33 -9.15 7.66
CA ILE A 122 1.74 -9.21 8.07
C ILE A 122 1.87 -9.46 9.57
N TYR A 123 1.08 -8.77 10.39
CA TYR A 123 1.28 -8.69 11.84
C TYR A 123 0.27 -9.49 12.67
N GLY A 124 -0.83 -9.96 12.08
CA GLY A 124 -1.87 -10.71 12.80
C GLY A 124 -2.72 -9.84 13.72
N GLU A 125 -2.65 -8.51 13.56
CA GLU A 125 -3.40 -7.55 14.37
C GLU A 125 -3.88 -6.35 13.54
N ASN A 126 -4.75 -5.55 14.13
CA ASN A 126 -5.27 -4.36 13.49
C ASN A 126 -4.24 -3.23 13.47
N LEU A 127 -4.09 -2.54 12.34
CA LEU A 127 -3.31 -1.33 12.23
C LEU A 127 -3.88 -0.27 13.18
N LYS A 128 -3.03 0.25 14.06
CA LYS A 128 -3.35 1.38 14.94
C LYS A 128 -2.60 2.60 14.42
N MET A 129 -3.32 3.55 13.84
CA MET A 129 -2.69 4.73 13.26
C MET A 129 -2.11 5.63 14.36
N PRO A 130 -0.80 5.93 14.34
CA PRO A 130 -0.22 6.88 15.27
C PRO A 130 -0.80 8.28 15.06
N PHE A 131 -0.92 9.07 16.13
CA PHE A 131 -1.40 10.46 16.01
C PHE A 131 -0.37 11.37 15.32
N SER A 132 0.92 11.25 15.66
CA SER A 132 1.95 12.17 15.18
C SER A 132 2.53 11.74 13.83
N LYS A 133 2.77 12.72 12.94
CA LYS A 133 3.38 12.50 11.62
C LYS A 133 4.73 11.76 11.69
N PRO A 134 5.67 12.10 12.60
CA PRO A 134 6.93 11.35 12.71
C PRO A 134 6.72 9.86 12.98
N LYS A 135 5.80 9.52 13.89
CA LYS A 135 5.49 8.11 14.19
C LYS A 135 4.81 7.39 13.02
N LYS A 136 4.02 8.09 12.19
CA LYS A 136 3.46 7.52 10.95
C LYS A 136 4.56 7.19 9.94
N ILE A 137 5.55 8.06 9.80
CA ILE A 137 6.71 7.84 8.91
C ILE A 137 7.54 6.66 9.40
N GLU A 138 7.85 6.61 10.70
CA GLU A 138 8.56 5.48 11.32
C GLU A 138 7.81 4.16 11.11
N LEU A 139 6.50 4.16 11.34
CA LEU A 139 5.64 3.00 11.11
C LEU A 139 5.71 2.53 9.65
N TYR A 140 5.65 3.46 8.70
CA TYR A 140 5.70 3.12 7.29
C TYR A 140 7.06 2.57 6.85
N LYS A 141 8.16 3.22 7.28
CA LYS A 141 9.52 2.71 7.00
C LYS A 141 9.72 1.32 7.57
N LYS A 142 9.30 1.09 8.82
CA LYS A 142 9.33 -0.23 9.46
C LYS A 142 8.49 -1.24 8.67
N TYR A 143 7.28 -0.86 8.27
CA TYR A 143 6.39 -1.68 7.46
C TYR A 143 7.04 -2.14 6.15
N LEU A 144 7.68 -1.22 5.39
CA LEU A 144 8.33 -1.59 4.13
C LEU A 144 9.49 -2.58 4.35
N VAL A 145 10.27 -2.40 5.41
CA VAL A 145 11.36 -3.33 5.77
C VAL A 145 10.80 -4.72 6.12
N ASP A 146 9.75 -4.78 6.94
CA ASP A 146 9.13 -6.05 7.32
C ASP A 146 8.46 -6.72 6.11
N LEU A 147 7.79 -5.95 5.25
CA LEU A 147 7.16 -6.44 4.03
C LEU A 147 8.19 -7.03 3.06
N LYS A 148 9.35 -6.38 2.87
CA LYS A 148 10.44 -6.93 2.04
C LYS A 148 10.92 -8.29 2.54
N LYS A 149 11.02 -8.47 3.87
CA LYS A 149 11.38 -9.77 4.47
C LYS A 149 10.30 -10.83 4.22
N ILE A 150 9.02 -10.48 4.39
CA ILE A 150 7.90 -11.37 4.05
C ILE A 150 7.95 -11.76 2.57
N CYS A 151 8.15 -10.79 1.68
CA CYS A 151 8.24 -11.02 0.26
C CYS A 151 9.37 -12.00 -0.10
N ALA A 152 10.55 -11.81 0.48
CA ALA A 152 11.68 -12.71 0.30
C ALA A 152 11.39 -14.13 0.83
N ASN A 153 10.80 -14.25 2.02
CA ASN A 153 10.54 -15.54 2.66
C ASN A 153 9.48 -16.39 1.94
N TYR A 154 8.50 -15.75 1.30
CA TYR A 154 7.37 -16.43 0.65
C TYR A 154 7.38 -16.28 -0.87
N GLU A 155 8.49 -15.81 -1.46
CA GLU A 155 8.66 -15.64 -2.90
C GLU A 155 7.58 -14.75 -3.55
N ILE A 156 7.10 -13.75 -2.80
CA ILE A 156 6.12 -12.78 -3.28
C ILE A 156 6.87 -11.63 -3.98
N PRO A 157 6.54 -11.27 -5.23
CA PRO A 157 7.11 -10.10 -5.88
C PRO A 157 6.75 -8.83 -5.10
N PHE A 158 7.75 -8.12 -4.58
CA PHE A 158 7.53 -6.94 -3.72
C PHE A 158 6.63 -5.90 -4.40
N SER A 159 6.83 -5.65 -5.70
CA SER A 159 6.08 -4.66 -6.50
C SER A 159 4.58 -4.94 -6.65
N LYS A 160 4.15 -6.17 -6.34
CA LYS A 160 2.75 -6.62 -6.37
C LYS A 160 2.22 -6.99 -4.97
N SER A 161 3.04 -6.84 -3.94
CA SER A 161 2.78 -7.44 -2.64
C SER A 161 1.55 -6.87 -1.95
N ASP A 162 1.28 -5.55 -2.08
CA ASP A 162 0.07 -4.94 -1.49
C ASP A 162 -1.21 -5.62 -2.00
N ARG A 163 -1.26 -5.92 -3.30
CA ARG A 163 -2.42 -6.54 -3.98
C ARG A 163 -2.54 -8.02 -3.63
N ILE A 164 -1.43 -8.74 -3.62
CA ILE A 164 -1.38 -10.17 -3.26
C ILE A 164 -1.84 -10.35 -1.81
N LEU A 165 -1.31 -9.55 -0.89
CA LEU A 165 -1.69 -9.61 0.52
C LEU A 165 -3.13 -9.16 0.74
N TYR A 166 -3.63 -8.17 -0.01
CA TYR A 166 -5.05 -7.81 -0.01
C TYR A 166 -5.96 -8.98 -0.44
N LEU A 167 -5.59 -9.73 -1.46
CA LEU A 167 -6.35 -10.90 -1.93
C LEU A 167 -6.29 -12.04 -0.91
N LEU A 168 -5.09 -12.31 -0.37
CA LEU A 168 -4.88 -13.30 0.67
C LEU A 168 -5.74 -12.99 1.90
N ASP A 169 -5.77 -11.74 2.33
CA ASP A 169 -6.59 -11.28 3.43
C ASP A 169 -8.11 -11.52 3.21
N LYS A 170 -8.57 -11.39 1.97
CA LYS A 170 -9.96 -11.64 1.57
C LYS A 170 -10.27 -13.12 1.31
N HIS A 171 -9.28 -14.00 1.39
CA HIS A 171 -9.46 -15.42 1.17
C HIS A 171 -10.32 -16.06 2.28
N PRO A 172 -11.27 -16.97 1.96
CA PRO A 172 -12.15 -17.61 2.95
C PRO A 172 -11.41 -18.30 4.10
N GLU A 173 -10.25 -18.88 3.81
CA GLU A 173 -9.43 -19.58 4.82
C GLU A 173 -8.61 -18.65 5.72
N VAL A 174 -8.53 -17.35 5.40
CA VAL A 174 -7.64 -16.39 6.06
C VAL A 174 -8.44 -15.43 6.95
N ASN A 175 -8.87 -14.28 6.42
CA ASN A 175 -9.51 -13.22 7.21
C ASN A 175 -10.79 -12.66 6.56
N LYS A 176 -11.41 -13.40 5.64
CA LYS A 176 -12.64 -12.96 4.93
C LYS A 176 -13.75 -12.50 5.89
N GLU A 177 -13.97 -13.25 6.96
CA GLU A 177 -15.00 -12.97 7.97
C GLU A 177 -14.58 -11.91 9.02
N GLN A 178 -13.33 -11.46 8.99
CA GLN A 178 -12.82 -10.46 9.93
C GLN A 178 -13.26 -9.06 9.51
N LYS A 179 -14.13 -8.44 10.32
CA LYS A 179 -14.54 -7.04 10.14
C LYS A 179 -13.33 -6.10 10.20
N ILE A 180 -13.27 -5.15 9.28
CA ILE A 180 -12.29 -4.06 9.32
C ILE A 180 -12.65 -3.16 10.51
N LYS A 181 -11.67 -2.88 11.36
CA LYS A 181 -11.79 -1.89 12.43
C LYS A 181 -11.01 -0.64 12.00
N TYR A 182 -11.67 0.51 12.07
CA TYR A 182 -11.10 1.83 11.78
C TYR A 182 -10.88 2.59 13.09
#